data_AF-A0A0T7FQA1-F1
#
_entry.id   AF-A0A0T7FQA1-F1
#
_cell.length_a   1.000
_cell.length_b   1.000
_cell.length_c   1.000
_cell.angle_alpha   90.00
_cell.angle_beta   90.00
_cell.angle_gamma   90.00
#
_symmetry.space_group_name_H-M   'P 1'
#
loop_
_entity.id
_entity.type
_entity.pdbx_description
1 polymer ?
#
loop_
_entity_poly.entity_id
_entity_poly.type
_entity_poly.pdbx_seq_one_letter_code
_entity_poly.pdbx_strand_id
1 'polypeptide(L)'
;MFSSLGAVLMLATVAFLSGCTGLPRSGPDPHAVEANATVKAFSAAGNRVGIDYALVDINQSVLAHLPKSARSSLSAGFGSGSSGPPPLTLGVGDVVQVSVFEAQSGGLFIPADAGARPGNYITLPNQTIGRDGTLSVPYANKVKAAGRPVYAVQIDIAERLANRAIEPQVVISTVTSRSMSASVLGDVKQAKKIELSPAGERIIDVISEAGGLSVPKEEATVTLQRRGRSVTVAYRTLSEHPRENIYVQPGDTIFVDRNRRTFLAFGLTGESGRFDFDDSNLSLGEALAKAGGLLDDKAEPQSVLLYRLVERDLLRNIGLDVSRFRARDVPVIFRANLRDPAAFFAVQQFPMQDKDVIYVSTADAVELVKFLAILNSVTASTRDIASTHDAWRD
;
A
#
# COMPACT_ATOMS: atom_id res chain seq x y z
N MET A 1 -88.22 -6.34 4.73
CA MET A 1 -87.14 -6.08 5.70
C MET A 1 -85.99 -7.11 5.64
N PHE A 2 -85.79 -7.84 4.53
CA PHE A 2 -84.69 -8.83 4.43
C PHE A 2 -83.69 -8.61 3.27
N SER A 3 -83.89 -7.65 2.35
CA SER A 3 -82.95 -7.42 1.24
C SER A 3 -81.87 -6.36 1.52
N SER A 4 -82.06 -5.47 2.49
CA SER A 4 -81.06 -4.45 2.85
C SER A 4 -79.97 -4.95 3.81
N LEU A 5 -80.25 -6.01 4.57
CA LEU A 5 -79.30 -6.57 5.55
C LEU A 5 -78.17 -7.37 4.87
N GLY A 6 -78.48 -8.08 3.77
CA GLY A 6 -77.50 -8.84 3.00
C GLY A 6 -76.50 -7.96 2.25
N ALA A 7 -76.94 -6.80 1.75
CA ALA A 7 -76.07 -5.85 1.07
C ALA A 7 -75.07 -5.18 2.03
N VAL A 8 -75.48 -4.89 3.27
CA VAL A 8 -74.61 -4.32 4.30
C VAL A 8 -73.59 -5.35 4.80
N LEU A 9 -73.96 -6.63 4.89
CA LEU A 9 -73.05 -7.71 5.29
C LEU A 9 -72.02 -8.06 4.20
N MET A 10 -72.39 -7.97 2.92
CA MET A 10 -71.48 -8.08 1.77
C MET A 10 -70.51 -6.89 1.69
N LEU A 11 -70.97 -5.66 1.95
CA LEU A 11 -70.10 -4.49 1.93
C LEU A 11 -69.11 -4.48 3.11
N ALA A 12 -69.54 -4.98 4.27
CA ALA A 12 -68.70 -5.12 5.45
C ALA A 12 -67.60 -6.20 5.27
N THR A 13 -67.92 -7.32 4.64
CA THR A 13 -66.95 -8.40 4.39
C THR A 13 -65.87 -7.99 3.36
N VAL A 14 -66.22 -7.22 2.32
CA VAL A 14 -65.23 -6.67 1.37
C VAL A 14 -64.29 -5.65 2.06
N ALA A 15 -64.79 -4.87 3.02
CA ALA A 15 -63.97 -3.94 3.79
C ALA A 15 -62.99 -4.63 4.77
N PHE A 16 -63.34 -5.82 5.29
CA PHE A 16 -62.43 -6.59 6.15
C PHE A 16 -61.33 -7.34 5.40
N LEU A 17 -61.48 -7.62 4.10
CA LEU A 17 -60.40 -8.21 3.28
C LEU A 17 -59.34 -7.19 2.83
N SER A 18 -59.56 -5.88 3.04
CA SER A 18 -58.59 -4.83 2.69
C SER A 18 -57.47 -4.65 3.72
N GLY A 19 -57.54 -5.34 4.87
CA GLY A 19 -56.69 -5.07 6.04
C GLY A 19 -55.32 -5.76 6.08
N CYS A 20 -55.00 -6.65 5.13
CA CYS A 20 -53.82 -7.52 5.20
C CYS A 20 -52.81 -7.35 4.05
N THR A 21 -52.62 -6.14 3.52
CA THR A 21 -51.60 -5.87 2.48
C THR A 21 -50.23 -5.43 3.03
N GLY A 22 -50.07 -5.43 4.36
CA GLY A 22 -48.79 -5.18 5.01
C GLY A 22 -47.91 -6.42 5.01
N LEU A 23 -47.20 -6.69 3.92
CA LEU A 23 -46.13 -7.70 3.91
C LEU A 23 -45.12 -7.39 5.05
N PRO A 24 -44.58 -8.41 5.74
CA PRO A 24 -43.50 -8.19 6.71
C PRO A 24 -42.31 -7.54 6.00
N ARG A 25 -41.92 -6.34 6.45
CA ARG A 25 -40.79 -5.59 5.89
C ARG A 25 -39.69 -5.46 6.94
N SER A 26 -38.46 -5.78 6.54
CA SER A 26 -37.26 -5.49 7.33
C SER A 26 -36.76 -4.10 6.96
N GLY A 27 -36.91 -3.13 7.86
CA GLY A 27 -36.36 -1.78 7.73
C GLY A 27 -37.39 -0.68 7.41
N PRO A 28 -36.96 0.60 7.44
CA PRO A 28 -37.82 1.75 7.17
C PRO A 28 -38.26 1.78 5.70
N ASP A 29 -39.52 2.16 5.48
CA ASP A 29 -40.10 2.28 4.14
C ASP A 29 -39.32 3.33 3.33
N PRO A 30 -38.73 2.99 2.17
CA PRO A 30 -38.05 3.95 1.30
C PRO A 30 -38.91 5.18 0.97
N HIS A 31 -40.22 5.00 0.82
CA HIS A 31 -41.15 6.11 0.60
C HIS A 31 -41.31 7.00 1.83
N ALA A 32 -41.26 6.43 3.03
CA ALA A 32 -41.27 7.21 4.27
C ALA A 32 -39.94 7.93 4.51
N VAL A 33 -38.81 7.33 4.11
CA VAL A 33 -37.48 7.98 4.17
C VAL A 33 -37.46 9.22 3.27
N GLU A 34 -37.98 9.09 2.05
CA GLU A 34 -38.10 10.22 1.13
C GLU A 34 -39.13 11.25 1.59
N ALA A 35 -40.31 10.81 2.05
CA ALA A 35 -41.38 11.73 2.47
C ALA A 35 -41.00 12.56 3.70
N ASN A 36 -40.26 11.96 4.63
CA ASN A 36 -39.85 12.60 5.89
C ASN A 36 -38.52 13.36 5.80
N ALA A 37 -37.84 13.34 4.65
CA ALA A 37 -36.62 14.10 4.45
C ALA A 37 -36.90 15.61 4.32
N THR A 38 -36.46 16.39 5.31
CA THR A 38 -36.62 17.87 5.38
C THR A 38 -35.87 18.62 4.28
N VAL A 39 -34.72 18.10 3.85
CA VAL A 39 -33.94 18.63 2.73
C VAL A 39 -33.61 17.46 1.81
N LYS A 40 -33.97 17.59 0.53
CA LYS A 40 -33.75 16.56 -0.47
C LYS A 40 -32.76 17.08 -1.51
N ALA A 41 -31.53 16.56 -1.47
CA ALA A 41 -30.54 16.81 -2.51
C ALA A 41 -30.65 15.68 -3.54
N PHE A 42 -31.62 15.80 -4.45
CA PHE A 42 -31.73 14.85 -5.55
C PHE A 42 -30.72 15.18 -6.63
N SER A 43 -30.19 14.11 -7.20
CA SER A 43 -29.33 14.16 -8.35
C SER A 43 -30.17 14.50 -9.59
N ALA A 44 -29.74 15.50 -10.38
CA ALA A 44 -30.61 16.16 -11.35
C ALA A 44 -31.07 15.24 -12.49
N ALA A 45 -32.35 15.35 -12.85
CA ALA A 45 -33.04 14.75 -14.02
C ALA A 45 -32.78 13.25 -14.27
N GLY A 46 -33.74 12.40 -13.84
CA GLY A 46 -33.87 11.01 -14.30
C GLY A 46 -33.21 9.94 -13.42
N ASN A 47 -33.23 10.08 -12.09
CA ASN A 47 -32.62 9.15 -11.13
C ASN A 47 -31.10 8.92 -11.32
N ARG A 48 -30.42 9.80 -12.06
CA ARG A 48 -28.98 9.69 -12.33
C ARG A 48 -28.17 10.27 -11.19
N VAL A 49 -27.28 9.50 -10.58
CA VAL A 49 -26.43 9.87 -9.43
C VAL A 49 -25.46 11.05 -9.70
N GLY A 50 -25.41 11.58 -10.94
CA GLY A 50 -24.61 12.77 -11.27
C GLY A 50 -23.10 12.50 -11.39
N ILE A 51 -22.70 11.22 -11.40
CA ILE A 51 -21.33 10.79 -11.64
C ILE A 51 -21.26 10.22 -13.05
N ASP A 52 -20.59 10.93 -13.96
CA ASP A 52 -20.28 10.42 -15.29
C ASP A 52 -19.17 9.37 -15.19
N TYR A 53 -19.26 8.32 -16.01
CA TYR A 53 -18.28 7.25 -16.09
C TYR A 53 -18.05 6.80 -17.54
N ALA A 54 -16.87 6.26 -17.81
CA ALA A 54 -16.57 5.56 -19.05
C ALA A 54 -16.87 4.06 -18.90
N LEU A 55 -17.51 3.45 -19.88
CA LEU A 55 -17.68 1.99 -19.96
C LEU A 55 -16.66 1.45 -20.96
N VAL A 56 -15.86 0.48 -20.54
CA VAL A 56 -14.76 -0.07 -21.34
C VAL A 56 -14.81 -1.59 -21.32
N ASP A 57 -14.83 -2.22 -22.48
CA ASP A 57 -14.73 -3.68 -22.56
C ASP A 57 -13.30 -4.14 -22.36
N ILE A 58 -13.11 -5.14 -21.50
CA ILE A 58 -11.80 -5.79 -21.32
C ILE A 58 -11.49 -6.59 -22.59
N ASN A 59 -10.49 -6.13 -23.32
CA ASN A 59 -10.03 -6.74 -24.56
C ASN A 59 -8.50 -6.58 -24.70
N GLN A 60 -7.93 -7.11 -25.80
CA GLN A 60 -6.49 -7.04 -26.05
C GLN A 60 -5.93 -5.61 -26.11
N SER A 61 -6.67 -4.65 -26.67
CA SER A 61 -6.22 -3.26 -26.77
C SER A 61 -6.10 -2.59 -25.39
N VAL A 62 -7.04 -2.86 -24.49
CA VAL A 62 -7.00 -2.38 -23.11
C VAL A 62 -5.82 -3.03 -22.38
N LEU A 63 -5.70 -4.36 -22.44
CA LEU A 63 -4.62 -5.10 -21.77
C LEU A 63 -3.22 -4.65 -22.21
N ALA A 64 -3.03 -4.27 -23.48
CA ALA A 64 -1.75 -3.79 -24.00
C ALA A 64 -1.30 -2.45 -23.37
N HIS A 65 -2.25 -1.63 -22.89
CA HIS A 65 -2.00 -0.30 -22.37
C HIS A 65 -2.23 -0.18 -20.85
N LEU A 66 -2.74 -1.23 -20.21
CA LEU A 66 -2.81 -1.26 -18.76
C LEU A 66 -1.40 -1.15 -18.19
N PRO A 67 -1.21 -0.37 -17.12
CA PRO A 67 0.08 -0.27 -16.49
C PRO A 67 0.37 -1.65 -15.90
N LYS A 68 1.37 -2.35 -16.44
CA LYS A 68 1.97 -3.48 -15.74
C LYS A 68 2.47 -2.90 -14.42
N SER A 69 1.79 -3.24 -13.31
CA SER A 69 1.93 -2.62 -11.97
C SER A 69 3.20 -1.79 -11.88
N ALA A 70 3.09 -0.46 -11.99
CA ALA A 70 4.24 0.43 -12.11
C ALA A 70 5.23 0.10 -11.00
N ARG A 71 6.30 -0.62 -11.35
CA ARG A 71 7.30 -1.05 -10.38
C ARG A 71 8.10 0.18 -10.07
N SER A 72 7.67 0.92 -9.05
CA SER A 72 8.52 1.90 -8.40
C SER A 72 9.86 1.23 -8.15
N SER A 73 10.93 1.90 -8.57
CA SER A 73 12.28 1.36 -8.54
C SER A 73 13.16 2.31 -7.76
N LEU A 74 13.71 1.82 -6.64
CA LEU A 74 14.72 2.51 -5.88
C LEU A 74 15.99 2.66 -6.71
N SER A 75 16.31 1.66 -7.52
CA SER A 75 17.50 1.69 -8.38
C SER A 75 17.40 2.75 -9.49
N ALA A 76 16.20 2.97 -10.05
CA ALA A 76 15.96 4.05 -11.01
C ALA A 76 15.93 5.43 -10.34
N GLY A 77 15.36 5.54 -9.13
CA GLY A 77 15.23 6.81 -8.41
C GLY A 77 16.54 7.32 -7.79
N PHE A 78 17.39 6.42 -7.30
CA PHE A 78 18.60 6.75 -6.54
C PHE A 78 19.90 6.18 -7.13
N GLY A 79 19.82 5.40 -8.22
CA GLY A 79 20.94 4.66 -8.81
C GLY A 79 21.07 3.25 -8.22
N SER A 80 21.53 2.29 -9.02
CA SER A 80 21.54 0.86 -8.64
C SER A 80 22.61 0.46 -7.61
N GLY A 81 23.30 1.42 -6.98
CA GLY A 81 24.37 1.13 -6.02
C GLY A 81 25.52 0.29 -6.58
N SER A 82 25.72 0.26 -7.92
CA SER A 82 26.82 -0.51 -8.55
C SER A 82 28.22 0.06 -8.26
N SER A 83 28.29 1.22 -7.59
CA SER A 83 29.52 1.93 -7.22
C SER A 83 30.10 1.52 -5.87
N GLY A 84 29.59 0.44 -5.25
CA GLY A 84 30.02 -0.01 -3.92
C GLY A 84 29.44 0.83 -2.77
N PRO A 85 29.83 0.51 -1.53
CA PRO A 85 29.43 1.26 -0.34
C PRO A 85 29.73 2.75 -0.46
N PRO A 86 28.82 3.65 -0.03
CA PRO A 86 29.10 5.08 -0.01
C PRO A 86 30.27 5.36 0.95
N PRO A 87 31.19 6.27 0.60
CA PRO A 87 32.27 6.64 1.49
C PRO A 87 31.68 7.31 2.74
N LEU A 88 31.99 6.74 3.91
CA LEU A 88 31.62 7.32 5.18
C LEU A 88 32.63 8.41 5.57
N THR A 89 32.10 9.56 5.99
CA THR A 89 32.89 10.70 6.44
C THR A 89 32.53 11.04 7.88
N LEU A 90 33.51 11.50 8.65
CA LEU A 90 33.26 12.04 9.97
C LEU A 90 32.34 13.26 9.89
N GLY A 91 31.51 13.45 10.90
CA GLY A 91 30.55 14.53 10.96
C GLY A 91 30.48 15.20 12.33
N VAL A 92 29.74 16.29 12.38
CA VAL A 92 29.55 17.06 13.62
C VAL A 92 28.82 16.20 14.66
N GLY A 93 29.34 16.19 15.89
CA GLY A 93 28.77 15.44 17.00
C GLY A 93 29.24 13.98 17.12
N ASP A 94 30.03 13.48 16.17
CA ASP A 94 30.70 12.19 16.33
C ASP A 94 31.72 12.25 17.47
N VAL A 95 31.87 11.12 18.16
CA VAL A 95 32.87 10.96 19.22
C VAL A 95 33.93 10.02 18.71
N VAL A 96 35.17 10.51 18.69
CA VAL A 96 36.33 9.75 18.25
C VAL A 96 37.35 9.63 19.37
N GLN A 97 38.07 8.53 19.37
CA GLN A 97 39.24 8.31 20.19
C GLN A 97 40.46 8.32 19.27
N VAL A 98 41.46 9.10 19.66
CA VAL A 98 42.68 9.27 18.87
C VAL A 98 43.82 8.61 19.63
N SER A 99 44.48 7.66 18.97
CA SER A 99 45.69 7.02 19.47
C SER A 99 46.88 7.52 18.65
N VAL A 100 47.91 8.01 19.35
CA VAL A 100 49.12 8.52 18.74
C VAL A 100 50.28 7.61 19.11
N PHE A 101 50.97 7.09 18.11
CA PHE A 101 52.17 6.26 18.22
C PHE A 101 53.39 7.10 17.86
N GLU A 102 54.53 6.87 18.51
CA GLU A 102 55.83 7.41 18.12
C GLU A 102 56.79 6.25 17.88
N ALA A 103 57.75 6.40 16.97
CA ALA A 103 58.68 5.32 16.62
C ALA A 103 59.61 4.92 17.77
N GLN A 104 59.90 5.83 18.71
CA GLN A 104 60.84 5.65 19.81
C GLN A 104 60.36 6.37 21.08
N SER A 105 60.88 5.96 22.24
CA SER A 105 60.66 6.67 23.52
C SER A 105 61.51 7.95 23.60
N GLY A 106 61.07 8.91 24.42
CA GLY A 106 61.69 10.23 24.54
C GLY A 106 61.09 11.30 23.62
N GLY A 107 59.94 11.02 22.98
CA GLY A 107 59.19 11.97 22.17
C GLY A 107 58.20 12.83 22.97
N LEU A 108 57.29 13.49 22.27
CA LEU A 108 56.33 14.45 22.86
C LEU A 108 55.29 13.75 23.73
N PHE A 109 54.93 12.52 23.35
CA PHE A 109 53.87 11.75 23.99
C PHE A 109 54.41 10.56 24.78
N ILE A 110 55.60 10.06 24.44
CA ILE A 110 56.22 8.91 25.08
C ILE A 110 57.47 9.35 25.84
N PRO A 111 57.44 9.43 27.19
CA PRO A 111 58.61 9.80 27.98
C PRO A 111 59.75 8.77 27.85
N ALA A 112 60.99 9.22 28.07
CA ALA A 112 62.20 8.40 27.89
C ALA A 112 62.35 7.27 28.94
N ASP A 113 61.68 7.37 30.08
CA ASP A 113 61.77 6.37 31.16
C ASP A 113 60.99 5.09 30.82
N ALA A 114 61.75 4.01 30.61
CA ALA A 114 61.30 2.69 30.13
C ALA A 114 60.35 1.92 31.08
N GLY A 115 59.91 2.51 32.19
CA GLY A 115 59.07 1.84 33.20
C GLY A 115 57.62 2.33 33.31
N ALA A 116 57.25 3.41 32.62
CA ALA A 116 56.00 4.12 32.93
C ALA A 116 54.75 3.63 32.18
N ARG A 117 54.88 3.03 30.98
CA ARG A 117 53.72 2.59 30.17
C ARG A 117 54.03 1.36 29.30
N PRO A 118 53.09 0.39 29.21
CA PRO A 118 53.18 -0.68 28.23
C PRO A 118 52.78 -0.18 26.83
N GLY A 119 53.77 0.03 25.96
CA GLY A 119 53.58 0.30 24.53
C GLY A 119 54.04 1.67 24.06
N ASN A 120 54.33 1.76 22.76
CA ASN A 120 54.79 3.00 22.11
C ASN A 120 53.62 3.88 21.62
N TYR A 121 52.60 4.08 22.45
CA TYR A 121 51.46 4.92 22.09
C TYR A 121 50.77 5.55 23.30
N ILE A 122 50.03 6.62 23.03
CA ILE A 122 49.06 7.18 23.96
C ILE A 122 47.67 7.19 23.34
N THR A 123 46.66 7.00 24.18
CA THR A 123 45.25 7.17 23.80
C THR A 123 44.76 8.47 24.40
N LEU A 124 44.35 9.41 23.55
CA LEU A 124 43.75 10.66 23.98
C LEU A 124 42.34 10.41 24.52
N PRO A 125 41.87 11.21 25.50
CA PRO A 125 40.49 11.15 25.95
C PRO A 125 39.53 11.34 24.78
N ASN A 126 38.36 10.69 24.84
CA ASN A 126 37.35 10.79 23.79
C ASN A 126 37.05 12.26 23.45
N GLN A 127 37.17 12.59 22.18
CA GLN A 127 36.96 13.93 21.65
C GLN A 127 35.71 13.95 20.79
N THR A 128 34.84 14.94 21.01
CA THR A 128 33.68 15.17 20.15
C THR A 128 34.03 16.15 19.05
N ILE A 129 33.60 15.87 17.82
CA ILE A 129 33.72 16.82 16.70
C ILE A 129 32.76 17.99 16.96
N GLY A 130 33.33 19.18 17.11
CA GLY A 130 32.60 20.40 17.43
C GLY A 130 31.66 20.84 16.30
N ARG A 131 30.80 21.83 16.61
CA ARG A 131 29.92 22.46 15.61
C ARG A 131 30.68 23.18 14.49
N ASP A 132 31.91 23.61 14.77
CA ASP A 132 32.84 24.16 13.77
C ASP A 132 33.44 23.07 12.85
N GLY A 133 33.08 21.80 13.07
CA GLY A 133 33.56 20.66 12.31
C GLY A 133 34.99 20.24 12.65
N THR A 134 35.53 20.73 13.78
CA THR A 134 36.92 20.47 14.18
C THR A 134 37.04 19.51 15.36
N LEU A 135 38.18 18.85 15.41
CA LEU A 135 38.68 18.01 16.50
C LEU A 135 39.82 18.74 17.21
N SER A 136 39.83 18.76 18.53
CA SER A 136 40.96 19.30 19.29
C SER A 136 41.97 18.19 19.58
N VAL A 137 43.19 18.35 19.07
CA VAL A 137 44.29 17.42 19.34
C VAL A 137 45.43 18.20 19.99
N PRO A 138 45.91 17.78 21.18
CA PRO A 138 47.04 18.43 21.83
C PRO A 138 48.23 18.55 20.87
N TYR A 139 48.84 19.74 20.82
CA TYR A 139 49.97 20.09 19.95
C TYR A 139 49.72 20.05 18.44
N ALA A 140 48.58 19.54 17.95
CA ALA A 140 48.13 19.68 16.55
C ALA A 140 47.01 20.74 16.38
N ASN A 141 46.61 21.39 17.48
CA ASN A 141 45.54 22.39 17.55
C ASN A 141 44.19 21.83 17.02
N LYS A 142 43.32 22.72 16.53
CA LYS A 142 42.07 22.35 15.89
C LYS A 142 42.33 21.78 14.49
N VAL A 143 41.86 20.56 14.26
CA VAL A 143 41.96 19.83 12.99
C VAL A 143 40.57 19.69 12.38
N LYS A 144 40.37 20.09 11.13
CA LYS A 144 39.06 19.97 10.46
C LYS A 144 38.78 18.51 10.17
N ALA A 145 37.68 17.97 10.70
CA ALA A 145 37.32 16.55 10.58
C ALA A 145 35.99 16.34 9.85
N ALA A 146 35.01 17.22 10.04
CA ALA A 146 33.70 17.07 9.42
C ALA A 146 33.77 17.06 7.88
N GLY A 147 33.07 16.12 7.25
CA GLY A 147 33.04 15.90 5.81
C GLY A 147 34.29 15.22 5.24
N ARG A 148 35.23 14.77 6.09
CA ARG A 148 36.44 14.07 5.65
C ARG A 148 36.39 12.59 6.01
N PRO A 149 36.96 11.71 5.18
CA PRO A 149 37.14 10.32 5.56
C PRO A 149 38.17 10.21 6.68
N VAL A 150 38.03 9.19 7.53
CA VAL A 150 38.86 8.99 8.74
C VAL A 150 40.35 9.00 8.40
N TYR A 151 40.76 8.28 7.35
CA TYR A 151 42.15 8.20 6.92
C TYR A 151 42.76 9.57 6.58
N ALA A 152 41.98 10.47 5.96
CA ALA A 152 42.48 11.79 5.59
C ALA A 152 42.69 12.69 6.81
N VAL A 153 41.92 12.45 7.89
CA VAL A 153 42.10 13.16 9.16
C VAL A 153 43.30 12.59 9.92
N GLN A 154 43.52 11.27 9.88
CA GLN A 154 44.71 10.64 10.46
C GLN A 154 46.01 11.23 9.90
N ILE A 155 46.09 11.36 8.58
CA ILE A 155 47.27 11.92 7.88
C ILE A 155 47.51 13.38 8.30
N ASP A 156 46.47 14.22 8.31
CA ASP A 156 46.58 15.64 8.69
C ASP A 156 47.01 15.82 10.16
N ILE A 157 46.54 14.96 11.08
CA ILE A 157 47.02 14.99 12.47
C ILE A 157 48.50 14.59 12.53
N ALA A 158 48.91 13.53 11.84
CA ALA A 158 50.30 13.07 11.84
C ALA A 158 51.25 14.16 11.29
N GLU A 159 50.89 14.80 10.17
CA GLU A 159 51.66 15.90 9.58
C GLU A 159 51.82 17.09 10.53
N ARG A 160 50.75 17.46 11.25
CA ARG A 160 50.80 18.57 12.24
C ARG A 160 51.63 18.24 13.47
N LEU A 161 51.75 16.95 13.83
CA LEU A 161 52.56 16.48 14.93
C LEU A 161 54.03 16.25 14.54
N ALA A 162 54.35 16.12 13.25
CA ALA A 162 55.67 15.73 12.75
C ALA A 162 56.82 16.68 13.20
N ASN A 163 56.54 17.96 13.42
CA ASN A 163 57.54 18.92 13.89
C ASN A 163 57.82 18.84 15.42
N ARG A 164 57.10 18.00 16.15
CA ARG A 164 57.16 17.93 17.62
C ARG A 164 57.28 16.49 18.15
N ALA A 165 56.70 15.52 17.45
CA ALA A 165 56.73 14.10 17.77
C ALA A 165 57.69 13.35 16.84
N ILE A 166 58.25 12.23 17.31
CA ILE A 166 59.20 11.41 16.54
C ILE A 166 58.40 10.43 15.67
N GLU A 167 58.39 10.68 14.36
CA GLU A 167 57.69 9.85 13.35
C GLU A 167 56.26 9.46 13.80
N PRO A 168 55.37 10.44 14.05
CA PRO A 168 54.08 10.16 14.64
C PRO A 168 53.19 9.36 13.69
N GLN A 169 52.55 8.31 14.20
CA GLN A 169 51.45 7.62 13.52
C GLN A 169 50.16 7.80 14.30
N VAL A 170 49.06 8.04 13.59
CA VAL A 170 47.77 8.36 14.20
C VAL A 170 46.71 7.34 13.78
N VAL A 171 46.04 6.78 14.77
CA VAL A 171 44.88 5.90 14.59
C VAL A 171 43.66 6.57 15.19
N ILE A 172 42.58 6.67 14.42
CA ILE A 172 41.30 7.19 14.90
C ILE A 172 40.31 6.04 14.94
N SER A 173 39.74 5.79 16.12
CA SER A 173 38.60 4.90 16.30
C SER A 173 37.34 5.73 16.58
N THR A 174 36.23 5.38 15.93
CA THR A 174 34.93 6.04 16.17
C THR A 174 34.27 5.35 17.35
N VAL A 175 34.03 6.09 18.43
CA VAL A 175 33.40 5.58 19.66
C VAL A 175 31.88 5.68 19.57
N THR A 176 31.38 6.77 18.97
CA THR A 176 29.95 6.97 18.73
C THR A 176 29.78 7.67 17.40
N SER A 177 29.05 7.03 16.49
CA SER A 177 28.75 7.57 15.17
C SER A 177 27.35 8.17 15.17
N ARG A 178 27.27 9.50 15.32
CA ARG A 178 25.98 10.19 15.22
C ARG A 178 25.68 10.61 13.80
N SER A 179 26.73 10.94 13.05
CA SER A 179 26.62 11.45 11.69
C SER A 179 26.45 10.33 10.66
N MET A 180 26.97 9.13 10.92
CA MET A 180 26.88 7.98 10.01
C MET A 180 25.79 7.02 10.50
N SER A 181 24.55 7.50 10.57
CA SER A 181 23.39 6.67 10.95
C SER A 181 22.23 6.86 9.99
N ALA A 182 21.38 5.82 9.89
CA ALA A 182 20.10 5.85 9.21
C ALA A 182 18.98 5.51 10.20
N SER A 183 17.76 5.92 9.90
CA SER A 183 16.59 5.64 10.76
C SER A 183 15.68 4.61 10.12
N VAL A 184 15.30 3.57 10.85
CA VAL A 184 14.30 2.58 10.43
C VAL A 184 13.08 2.70 11.32
N LEU A 185 11.92 2.93 10.71
CA LEU A 185 10.66 3.28 11.37
C LEU A 185 9.49 2.48 10.80
N GLY A 186 8.37 2.45 11.53
CA GLY A 186 7.12 1.82 11.10
C GLY A 186 6.99 0.35 11.52
N ASP A 187 6.42 -0.48 10.65
CA ASP A 187 6.09 -1.89 10.82
C ASP A 187 7.33 -2.82 10.80
N VAL A 188 8.28 -2.52 11.67
CA VAL A 188 9.43 -3.36 12.04
C VAL A 188 9.34 -3.78 13.49
N LYS A 189 10.05 -4.84 13.89
CA LYS A 189 10.01 -5.29 15.30
C LYS A 189 10.62 -4.28 16.27
N GLN A 190 11.66 -3.56 15.85
CA GLN A 190 12.38 -2.58 16.67
C GLN A 190 12.73 -1.35 15.83
N ALA A 191 11.85 -0.36 15.83
CA ALA A 191 12.14 0.93 15.22
C ALA A 191 13.30 1.62 15.97
N LYS A 192 14.39 1.93 15.26
CA LYS A 192 15.60 2.51 15.85
C LYS A 192 16.46 3.22 14.82
N LYS A 193 17.44 3.97 15.31
CA LYS A 193 18.58 4.42 14.50
C LYS A 193 19.61 3.31 14.42
N ILE A 194 20.17 3.14 13.23
CA ILE A 194 21.20 2.15 12.92
C ILE A 194 22.46 2.90 12.51
N GLU A 195 23.57 2.54 13.14
CA GLU A 195 24.89 3.06 12.75
C GLU A 195 25.37 2.33 11.49
N LEU A 196 25.83 3.10 10.51
CA LEU A 196 26.32 2.58 9.25
C LEU A 196 27.82 2.32 9.35
N SER A 197 28.27 1.20 8.79
CA SER A 197 29.67 0.79 8.78
C SER A 197 30.32 1.04 7.41
N PRO A 198 31.67 1.08 7.35
CA PRO A 198 32.38 1.19 6.08
C PRO A 198 32.13 0.01 5.11
N ALA A 199 31.59 -1.12 5.60
CA ALA A 199 31.22 -2.25 4.75
C ALA A 199 29.98 -1.93 3.88
N GLY A 200 29.16 -0.95 4.30
CA GLY A 200 27.98 -0.49 3.60
C GLY A 200 26.78 -1.40 3.78
N GLU A 201 25.80 -0.92 4.51
CA GLU A 201 24.53 -1.59 4.71
C GLU A 201 23.57 -1.28 3.55
N ARG A 202 22.80 -2.29 3.14
CA ARG A 202 21.67 -2.14 2.23
C ARG A 202 20.37 -2.08 3.01
N ILE A 203 19.29 -1.76 2.31
CA ILE A 203 17.96 -1.57 2.92
C ILE A 203 17.51 -2.82 3.67
N ILE A 204 17.72 -4.02 3.11
CA ILE A 204 17.36 -5.27 3.81
C ILE A 204 18.21 -5.49 5.06
N ASP A 205 19.49 -5.10 5.04
CA ASP A 205 20.40 -5.27 6.17
C ASP A 205 19.94 -4.43 7.36
N VAL A 206 19.62 -3.16 7.11
CA VAL A 206 19.13 -2.26 8.17
C VAL A 206 17.73 -2.66 8.67
N ILE A 207 16.84 -3.16 7.81
CA ILE A 207 15.55 -3.71 8.26
C ILE A 207 15.78 -4.95 9.13
N SER A 208 16.75 -5.79 8.79
CA SER A 208 17.09 -7.00 9.56
C SER A 208 17.67 -6.63 10.93
N GLU A 209 18.52 -5.61 10.99
CA GLU A 209 19.08 -5.10 12.24
C GLU A 209 18.01 -4.43 13.13
N ALA A 210 16.95 -3.88 12.54
CA ALA A 210 15.73 -3.45 13.21
C ALA A 210 14.82 -4.62 13.66
N GLY A 211 15.32 -5.86 13.62
CA GLY A 211 14.60 -7.07 14.04
C GLY A 211 13.70 -7.68 12.96
N GLY A 212 13.73 -7.16 11.73
CA GLY A 212 12.90 -7.58 10.62
C GLY A 212 11.48 -6.98 10.63
N LEU A 213 10.67 -7.40 9.66
CA LEU A 213 9.28 -6.96 9.49
C LEU A 213 8.40 -7.41 10.67
N SER A 214 7.45 -6.57 11.07
CA SER A 214 6.38 -6.94 12.02
C SER A 214 5.10 -7.43 11.32
N VAL A 215 5.06 -7.34 9.98
CA VAL A 215 3.91 -7.67 9.12
C VAL A 215 4.31 -8.67 8.03
N PRO A 216 3.34 -9.36 7.38
CA PRO A 216 3.64 -10.26 6.26
C PRO A 216 4.40 -9.55 5.14
N LYS A 217 5.35 -10.26 4.50
CA LYS A 217 6.24 -9.68 3.48
C LYS A 217 5.47 -9.21 2.24
N GLU A 218 4.31 -9.81 1.97
CA GLU A 218 3.40 -9.51 0.87
C GLU A 218 2.67 -8.17 1.07
N GLU A 219 2.43 -7.81 2.34
CA GLU A 219 1.75 -6.59 2.75
C GLU A 219 2.73 -5.45 3.07
N ALA A 220 4.02 -5.73 3.15
CA ALA A 220 5.03 -4.74 3.51
C ALA A 220 5.43 -3.87 2.30
N THR A 221 5.38 -2.57 2.49
CA THR A 221 5.99 -1.58 1.60
C THR A 221 7.14 -0.88 2.30
N VAL A 222 8.19 -0.56 1.54
CA VAL A 222 9.37 0.13 2.04
C VAL A 222 9.51 1.45 1.32
N THR A 223 9.50 2.54 2.09
CA THR A 223 9.74 3.89 1.60
C THR A 223 11.13 4.34 2.02
N LEU A 224 12.00 4.61 1.04
CA LEU A 224 13.28 5.26 1.28
C LEU A 224 13.13 6.77 1.07
N GLN A 225 13.41 7.54 2.12
CA GLN A 225 13.53 8.99 2.07
C GLN A 225 15.02 9.38 2.14
N ARG A 226 15.52 9.98 1.06
CA ARG A 226 16.91 10.42 0.92
C ARG A 226 16.95 11.82 0.34
N ARG A 227 17.59 12.76 1.04
CA ARG A 227 17.81 14.16 0.60
C ARG A 227 16.54 14.85 0.06
N GLY A 228 15.41 14.64 0.74
CA GLY A 228 14.12 15.25 0.38
C GLY A 228 13.36 14.56 -0.76
N ARG A 229 13.87 13.44 -1.31
CA ARG A 229 13.13 12.58 -2.25
C ARG A 229 12.68 11.31 -1.55
N SER A 230 11.48 10.85 -1.88
CA SER A 230 10.91 9.62 -1.35
C SER A 230 10.50 8.69 -2.47
N VAL A 231 10.85 7.41 -2.36
CA VAL A 231 10.41 6.35 -3.28
C VAL A 231 9.94 5.16 -2.46
N THR A 232 8.75 4.68 -2.77
CA THR A 232 8.11 3.53 -2.10
C THR A 232 8.09 2.34 -3.03
N VAL A 233 8.51 1.18 -2.52
CA VAL A 233 8.49 -0.10 -3.25
C VAL A 233 7.92 -1.20 -2.38
N ALA A 234 7.33 -2.24 -2.97
CA ALA A 234 6.94 -3.42 -2.20
C ALA A 234 8.20 -4.12 -1.66
N TYR A 235 8.19 -4.57 -0.40
CA TYR A 235 9.32 -5.27 0.22
C TYR A 235 9.77 -6.49 -0.61
N ARG A 236 8.80 -7.23 -1.16
CA ARG A 236 9.03 -8.34 -2.09
C ARG A 236 9.97 -7.97 -3.24
N THR A 237 9.82 -6.75 -3.78
CA THR A 237 10.65 -6.25 -4.89
C THR A 237 12.13 -6.19 -4.49
N LEU A 238 12.43 -5.81 -3.25
CA LEU A 238 13.81 -5.76 -2.73
C LEU A 238 14.43 -7.16 -2.63
N SER A 239 13.63 -8.15 -2.23
CA SER A 239 14.07 -9.53 -2.06
C SER A 239 14.25 -10.27 -3.40
N GLU A 240 13.32 -10.06 -4.34
CA GLU A 240 13.34 -10.73 -5.65
C GLU A 240 14.28 -10.07 -6.67
N HIS A 241 14.54 -8.76 -6.54
CA HIS A 241 15.38 -8.00 -7.46
C HIS A 241 16.54 -7.35 -6.68
N PRO A 242 17.72 -8.00 -6.61
CA PRO A 242 18.85 -7.49 -5.81
C PRO A 242 19.31 -6.06 -6.17
N ARG A 243 19.03 -5.60 -7.40
CA ARG A 243 19.31 -4.23 -7.85
C ARG A 243 18.51 -3.18 -7.08
N GLU A 244 17.33 -3.55 -6.57
CA GLU A 244 16.44 -2.67 -5.81
C GLU A 244 16.86 -2.56 -4.34
N ASN A 245 17.60 -3.54 -3.82
CA ASN A 245 18.20 -3.48 -2.49
C ASN A 245 19.46 -2.59 -2.47
N ILE A 246 19.28 -1.29 -2.63
CA ILE A 246 20.39 -0.31 -2.74
C ILE A 246 21.07 -0.04 -1.38
N TYR A 247 22.29 0.50 -1.42
CA TYR A 247 23.01 0.95 -0.22
C TYR A 247 22.29 2.10 0.47
N VAL A 248 22.29 2.07 1.80
CA VAL A 248 21.79 3.13 2.69
C VAL A 248 22.87 4.19 2.87
N GLN A 249 22.47 5.46 2.95
CA GLN A 249 23.36 6.59 3.16
C GLN A 249 23.10 7.24 4.52
N PRO A 250 24.12 7.91 5.09
CA PRO A 250 23.93 8.73 6.28
C PRO A 250 22.77 9.72 6.14
N GLY A 251 21.88 9.73 7.12
CA GLY A 251 20.69 10.59 7.16
C GLY A 251 19.47 10.06 6.41
N ASP A 252 19.56 8.88 5.78
CA ASP A 252 18.39 8.24 5.20
C ASP A 252 17.36 7.88 6.28
N THR A 253 16.09 7.94 5.90
CA THR A 253 14.99 7.41 6.69
C THR A 253 14.26 6.35 5.89
N ILE A 254 14.10 5.17 6.48
CA ILE A 254 13.45 4.01 5.88
C ILE A 254 12.19 3.74 6.68
N PHE A 255 11.05 3.90 6.04
CA PHE A 255 9.76 3.55 6.60
C PHE A 255 9.33 2.21 6.05
N VAL A 256 8.92 1.33 6.94
CA VAL A 256 8.21 0.10 6.58
C VAL A 256 6.76 0.31 6.96
N ASP A 257 5.86 0.21 5.99
CA ASP A 257 4.43 0.40 6.22
C ASP A 257 3.66 -0.80 5.70
N ARG A 258 2.66 -1.22 6.47
CA ARG A 258 1.69 -2.24 6.08
C ARG A 258 0.69 -1.65 5.08
N ASN A 259 0.80 -2.07 3.83
CA ASN A 259 -0.14 -1.75 2.79
C ASN A 259 -1.19 -2.86 2.63
N ARG A 260 -2.28 -2.76 3.41
CA ARG A 260 -3.44 -3.66 3.27
C ARG A 260 -4.28 -3.24 2.07
N ARG A 261 -3.99 -3.81 0.91
CA ARG A 261 -4.83 -3.65 -0.27
C ARG A 261 -6.07 -4.51 -0.18
N THR A 262 -7.19 -3.96 -0.62
CA THR A 262 -8.51 -4.58 -0.49
C THR A 262 -9.33 -4.33 -1.74
N PHE A 263 -10.17 -5.30 -2.14
CA PHE A 263 -11.22 -5.08 -3.12
C PHE A 263 -12.58 -5.44 -2.51
N LEU A 264 -13.64 -4.97 -3.15
CA LEU A 264 -15.01 -5.34 -2.79
C LEU A 264 -15.58 -6.21 -3.91
N ALA A 265 -16.33 -7.24 -3.55
CA ALA A 265 -17.14 -8.00 -4.51
C ALA A 265 -18.59 -8.00 -4.06
N PHE A 266 -19.49 -7.73 -5.00
CA PHE A 266 -20.93 -7.66 -4.80
C PHE A 266 -21.67 -8.35 -5.94
N GLY A 267 -22.96 -8.60 -5.72
CA GLY A 267 -23.85 -9.16 -6.72
C GLY A 267 -23.89 -10.67 -6.64
N LEU A 268 -23.93 -11.33 -7.79
CA LEU A 268 -24.11 -12.78 -7.87
C LEU A 268 -22.81 -13.56 -7.92
N THR A 269 -21.98 -13.30 -6.92
CA THR A 269 -20.77 -14.07 -6.62
C THR A 269 -21.05 -15.08 -5.52
N GLY A 270 -20.19 -16.09 -5.37
CA GLY A 270 -20.30 -17.07 -4.28
C GLY A 270 -20.29 -16.42 -2.88
N GLU A 271 -19.47 -15.39 -2.71
CA GLU A 271 -19.42 -14.54 -1.51
C GLU A 271 -19.44 -13.06 -1.90
N SER A 272 -20.17 -12.25 -1.12
CA SER A 272 -20.19 -10.79 -1.24
C SER A 272 -19.54 -10.17 0.00
N GLY A 273 -18.64 -9.22 -0.19
CA GLY A 273 -17.96 -8.58 0.92
C GLY A 273 -16.66 -7.88 0.54
N ARG A 274 -15.86 -7.57 1.57
CA ARG A 274 -14.53 -6.99 1.45
C ARG A 274 -13.48 -8.09 1.55
N PHE A 275 -12.60 -8.16 0.55
CA PHE A 275 -11.53 -9.14 0.47
C PHE A 275 -10.17 -8.45 0.54
N ASP A 276 -9.22 -9.08 1.23
CA ASP A 276 -7.83 -8.64 1.29
C ASP A 276 -7.05 -9.16 0.07
N PHE A 277 -6.02 -8.44 -0.37
CA PHE A 277 -5.10 -8.94 -1.39
C PHE A 277 -4.13 -9.91 -0.74
N ASP A 278 -4.14 -11.18 -1.18
CA ASP A 278 -3.16 -12.17 -0.69
C ASP A 278 -1.78 -11.98 -1.36
N ASP A 279 -1.78 -11.46 -2.59
CA ASP A 279 -0.56 -11.12 -3.34
C ASP A 279 -0.63 -9.68 -3.83
N SER A 280 0.56 -9.10 -3.95
CA SER A 280 0.79 -7.84 -4.61
C SER A 280 0.33 -7.74 -6.07
N ASN A 281 0.21 -8.86 -6.79
CA ASN A 281 -0.15 -8.94 -8.20
C ASN A 281 -1.46 -9.71 -8.45
N LEU A 282 -2.47 -9.54 -7.59
CA LEU A 282 -3.79 -10.14 -7.77
C LEU A 282 -4.41 -9.77 -9.12
N SER A 283 -4.83 -10.76 -9.91
CA SER A 283 -5.57 -10.59 -11.16
C SER A 283 -7.09 -10.54 -10.94
N LEU A 284 -7.84 -10.02 -11.92
CA LEU A 284 -9.31 -10.01 -11.86
C LEU A 284 -9.88 -11.44 -11.77
N GLY A 285 -9.27 -12.40 -12.46
CA GLY A 285 -9.66 -13.80 -12.40
C GLY A 285 -9.48 -14.41 -11.00
N GLU A 286 -8.33 -14.16 -10.37
CA GLU A 286 -8.07 -14.60 -9.00
C GLU A 286 -8.98 -13.91 -7.99
N ALA A 287 -9.28 -12.61 -8.18
CA ALA A 287 -10.20 -11.88 -7.32
C ALA A 287 -11.64 -12.44 -7.42
N LEU A 288 -12.11 -12.76 -8.63
CA LEU A 288 -13.40 -13.42 -8.84
C LEU A 288 -13.42 -14.81 -8.19
N ALA A 289 -12.37 -15.61 -8.36
CA ALA A 289 -12.26 -16.92 -7.73
C ALA A 289 -12.26 -16.80 -6.20
N LYS A 290 -11.56 -15.81 -5.65
CA LYS A 290 -11.54 -15.52 -4.20
C LYS A 290 -12.92 -15.10 -3.67
N ALA A 291 -13.72 -14.42 -4.48
CA ALA A 291 -15.12 -14.10 -4.17
C ALA A 291 -16.09 -15.28 -4.44
N GLY A 292 -15.58 -16.49 -4.66
CA GLY A 292 -16.38 -17.70 -4.86
C GLY A 292 -16.91 -17.92 -6.29
N GLY A 293 -16.41 -17.18 -7.27
CA GLY A 293 -16.82 -17.30 -8.67
C GLY A 293 -18.22 -16.75 -8.94
N LEU A 294 -18.75 -17.02 -10.14
CA LEU A 294 -20.11 -16.65 -10.55
C LEU A 294 -21.10 -17.72 -10.09
N LEU A 295 -22.31 -17.31 -9.70
CA LEU A 295 -23.40 -18.24 -9.44
C LEU A 295 -24.05 -18.66 -10.76
N ASP A 296 -23.72 -19.87 -11.26
CA ASP A 296 -24.12 -20.36 -12.59
C ASP A 296 -25.61 -20.23 -12.92
N ASP A 297 -26.49 -20.39 -11.93
CA ASP A 297 -27.95 -20.37 -12.12
C ASP A 297 -28.54 -18.96 -12.15
N LYS A 298 -27.77 -17.93 -11.75
CA LYS A 298 -28.30 -16.57 -11.56
C LYS A 298 -27.46 -15.45 -12.15
N ALA A 299 -26.14 -15.63 -12.26
CA ALA A 299 -25.20 -14.62 -12.73
C ALA A 299 -25.30 -14.40 -14.24
N GLU A 300 -25.11 -13.16 -14.68
CA GLU A 300 -24.92 -12.82 -16.09
C GLU A 300 -23.41 -12.82 -16.43
N PRO A 301 -22.87 -13.88 -17.06
CA PRO A 301 -21.45 -13.96 -17.38
C PRO A 301 -21.00 -12.90 -18.39
N GLN A 302 -21.90 -12.29 -19.17
CA GLN A 302 -21.55 -11.19 -20.08
C GLN A 302 -21.32 -9.86 -19.37
N SER A 303 -21.73 -9.74 -18.10
CA SER A 303 -21.79 -8.48 -17.35
C SER A 303 -21.09 -8.58 -15.99
N VAL A 304 -19.82 -9.02 -16.02
CA VAL A 304 -18.90 -8.90 -14.89
C VAL A 304 -18.25 -7.52 -14.95
N LEU A 305 -18.59 -6.66 -13.99
CA LEU A 305 -18.20 -5.25 -13.98
C LEU A 305 -17.14 -4.99 -12.92
N LEU A 306 -16.12 -4.20 -13.27
CA LEU A 306 -15.09 -3.72 -12.37
C LEU A 306 -15.08 -2.18 -12.38
N TYR A 307 -15.33 -1.58 -11.23
CA TYR A 307 -15.35 -0.13 -11.05
C TYR A 307 -13.98 0.32 -10.53
N ARG A 308 -13.37 1.27 -11.24
CA ARG A 308 -12.04 1.79 -10.93
C ARG A 308 -11.92 3.26 -11.31
N LEU A 309 -11.18 4.04 -10.52
CA LEU A 309 -10.71 5.37 -10.93
C LEU A 309 -9.42 5.24 -11.73
N VAL A 310 -9.39 5.76 -12.95
CA VAL A 310 -8.26 5.62 -13.87
C VAL A 310 -7.74 6.98 -14.31
N GLU A 311 -6.41 7.14 -14.33
CA GLU A 311 -5.79 8.37 -14.83
C GLU A 311 -6.20 8.65 -16.28
N ARG A 312 -6.60 9.90 -16.55
CA ARG A 312 -7.07 10.33 -17.87
C ARG A 312 -6.06 10.05 -18.98
N ASP A 313 -4.77 10.22 -18.70
CA ASP A 313 -3.70 10.05 -19.68
C ASP A 313 -3.61 8.61 -20.17
N LEU A 314 -3.85 7.64 -19.29
CA LEU A 314 -3.89 6.22 -19.63
C LEU A 314 -5.08 5.91 -20.55
N LEU A 315 -6.24 6.49 -20.28
CA LEU A 315 -7.44 6.30 -21.11
C LEU A 315 -7.27 6.91 -22.52
N ARG A 316 -6.58 8.05 -22.63
CA ARG A 316 -6.22 8.62 -23.94
C ARG A 316 -5.29 7.69 -24.73
N ASN A 317 -4.33 7.06 -24.06
CA ASN A 317 -3.42 6.10 -24.70
C ASN A 317 -4.14 4.85 -25.21
N ILE A 318 -5.25 4.46 -24.57
CA ILE A 318 -6.15 3.38 -25.02
C ILE A 318 -7.02 3.84 -26.23
N GLY A 319 -7.02 5.14 -26.57
CA GLY A 319 -7.80 5.70 -27.67
C GLY A 319 -9.22 6.13 -27.28
N LEU A 320 -9.50 6.30 -25.99
CA LEU A 320 -10.80 6.76 -25.51
C LEU A 320 -10.88 8.29 -25.48
N ASP A 321 -12.00 8.84 -25.99
CA ASP A 321 -12.31 10.26 -25.84
C ASP A 321 -12.79 10.55 -24.41
N VAL A 322 -11.89 11.17 -23.63
CA VAL A 322 -12.12 11.56 -22.25
C VAL A 322 -12.20 13.08 -22.08
N SER A 323 -12.43 13.82 -23.16
CA SER A 323 -12.54 15.29 -23.17
C SER A 323 -13.65 15.83 -22.24
N ARG A 324 -14.69 15.02 -22.00
CA ARG A 324 -15.82 15.35 -21.11
C ARG A 324 -15.45 15.32 -19.63
N PHE A 325 -14.38 14.62 -19.26
CA PHE A 325 -13.95 14.49 -17.87
C PHE A 325 -12.93 15.58 -17.52
N ARG A 326 -13.20 16.36 -16.46
CA ARG A 326 -12.31 17.44 -15.99
C ARG A 326 -11.36 17.05 -14.86
N ALA A 327 -11.64 15.98 -14.12
CA ALA A 327 -10.77 15.44 -13.07
C ALA A 327 -9.62 14.58 -13.61
N ARG A 328 -8.45 14.61 -12.96
CA ARG A 328 -7.27 13.80 -13.34
C ARG A 328 -7.63 12.31 -13.45
N ASP A 329 -8.44 11.84 -12.51
CA ASP A 329 -8.94 10.48 -12.47
C ASP A 329 -10.37 10.44 -12.99
N VAL A 330 -10.65 9.46 -13.84
CA VAL A 330 -11.93 9.23 -14.49
C VAL A 330 -12.55 7.97 -13.91
N PRO A 331 -13.83 7.99 -13.47
CA PRO A 331 -14.54 6.77 -13.14
C PRO A 331 -14.71 5.88 -14.37
N VAL A 332 -14.21 4.66 -14.29
CA VAL A 332 -14.30 3.68 -15.38
C VAL A 332 -14.95 2.41 -14.85
N ILE A 333 -15.90 1.90 -15.61
CA ILE A 333 -16.45 0.56 -15.44
C ILE A 333 -15.84 -0.29 -16.55
N PHE A 334 -15.01 -1.26 -16.16
CA PHE A 334 -14.52 -2.29 -17.06
C PHE A 334 -15.51 -3.44 -17.10
N ARG A 335 -15.88 -3.92 -18.28
CA ARG A 335 -16.76 -5.07 -18.47
C ARG A 335 -15.97 -6.27 -19.00
N ALA A 336 -16.00 -7.38 -18.27
CA ALA A 336 -15.55 -8.69 -18.73
C ALA A 336 -16.73 -9.52 -19.20
N ASN A 337 -16.67 -9.99 -20.45
CA ASN A 337 -17.66 -10.91 -21.01
C ASN A 337 -17.14 -12.35 -20.91
N LEU A 338 -17.39 -13.02 -19.78
CA LEU A 338 -16.96 -14.40 -19.52
C LEU A 338 -17.75 -15.46 -20.28
N ARG A 339 -18.75 -15.07 -21.09
CA ARG A 339 -19.39 -15.98 -22.04
C ARG A 339 -18.47 -16.31 -23.22
N ASP A 340 -17.55 -15.41 -23.54
CA ASP A 340 -16.47 -15.66 -24.48
C ASP A 340 -15.32 -16.39 -23.74
N PRO A 341 -14.91 -17.60 -24.16
CA PRO A 341 -13.80 -18.31 -23.53
C PRO A 341 -12.48 -17.51 -23.56
N ALA A 342 -12.28 -16.62 -24.53
CA ALA A 342 -11.09 -15.78 -24.61
C ALA A 342 -10.98 -14.79 -23.42
N ALA A 343 -12.12 -14.41 -22.83
CA ALA A 343 -12.13 -13.50 -21.69
C ALA A 343 -11.46 -14.10 -20.45
N PHE A 344 -11.37 -15.42 -20.31
CA PHE A 344 -10.64 -16.05 -19.22
C PHE A 344 -9.14 -15.76 -19.26
N PHE A 345 -8.53 -15.67 -20.45
CA PHE A 345 -7.13 -15.22 -20.57
C PHE A 345 -6.99 -13.73 -20.22
N ALA A 346 -8.00 -12.93 -20.57
CA ALA A 346 -7.99 -11.50 -20.30
C ALA A 346 -8.06 -11.19 -18.80
N VAL A 347 -8.95 -11.86 -18.06
CA VAL A 347 -9.10 -11.63 -16.61
C VAL A 347 -7.90 -12.15 -15.80
N GLN A 348 -7.16 -13.13 -16.30
CA GLN A 348 -5.88 -13.57 -15.68
C GLN A 348 -4.76 -12.53 -15.84
N GLN A 349 -4.80 -11.73 -16.90
CA GLN A 349 -3.79 -10.71 -17.17
C GLN A 349 -4.18 -9.33 -16.62
N PHE A 350 -5.46 -9.10 -16.33
CA PHE A 350 -5.96 -7.82 -15.85
C PHE A 350 -5.58 -7.63 -14.37
N PRO A 351 -4.67 -6.70 -14.03
CA PRO A 351 -4.22 -6.51 -12.66
C PRO A 351 -5.29 -5.77 -11.84
N MET A 352 -5.61 -6.29 -10.66
CA MET A 352 -6.44 -5.61 -9.67
C MET A 352 -5.67 -4.49 -8.96
N GLN A 353 -6.38 -3.46 -8.56
CA GLN A 353 -5.87 -2.31 -7.83
C GLN A 353 -6.58 -2.17 -6.49
N ASP A 354 -5.93 -1.48 -5.55
CA ASP A 354 -6.56 -1.21 -4.26
C ASP A 354 -7.87 -0.43 -4.46
N LYS A 355 -8.90 -0.83 -3.69
CA LYS A 355 -10.26 -0.28 -3.70
C LYS A 355 -11.06 -0.50 -4.98
N ASP A 356 -10.62 -1.41 -5.84
CA ASP A 356 -11.46 -1.91 -6.90
C ASP A 356 -12.77 -2.51 -6.37
N VAL A 357 -13.84 -2.36 -7.14
CA VAL A 357 -15.14 -2.96 -6.84
C VAL A 357 -15.57 -3.86 -8.00
N ILE A 358 -15.77 -5.13 -7.72
CA ILE A 358 -16.34 -6.11 -8.63
C ILE A 358 -17.85 -6.18 -8.37
N TYR A 359 -18.63 -6.13 -9.44
CA TYR A 359 -20.06 -6.36 -9.41
C TYR A 359 -20.46 -7.35 -10.49
N VAL A 360 -21.08 -8.45 -10.09
CA VAL A 360 -21.63 -9.44 -11.03
C VAL A 360 -23.13 -9.24 -11.14
N SER A 361 -23.59 -8.93 -12.36
CA SER A 361 -24.99 -8.65 -12.64
C SER A 361 -25.86 -9.91 -12.59
N THR A 362 -27.17 -9.72 -12.44
CA THR A 362 -28.16 -10.81 -12.55
C THR A 362 -28.49 -11.10 -14.01
N ALA A 363 -28.66 -12.37 -14.37
CA ALA A 363 -29.11 -12.78 -15.70
C ALA A 363 -30.59 -12.39 -15.91
N ASP A 364 -30.91 -11.88 -17.10
CA ASP A 364 -32.26 -11.42 -17.47
C ASP A 364 -33.32 -12.52 -17.29
N ALA A 365 -32.94 -13.79 -17.52
CA ALA A 365 -33.83 -14.94 -17.35
C ALA A 365 -34.27 -15.15 -15.89
N VAL A 366 -33.46 -14.74 -14.91
CA VAL A 366 -33.79 -14.87 -13.48
C VAL A 366 -34.80 -13.81 -13.05
N GLU A 367 -34.80 -12.63 -13.66
CA GLU A 367 -35.84 -11.63 -13.42
C GLU A 367 -37.20 -12.10 -13.95
N LEU A 368 -37.22 -12.76 -15.12
CA LEU A 368 -38.44 -13.38 -15.66
C LEU A 368 -38.93 -14.53 -14.78
N VAL A 369 -38.05 -15.40 -14.29
CA VAL A 369 -38.44 -16.48 -13.37
C VAL A 369 -38.94 -15.93 -12.03
N LYS A 370 -38.31 -14.87 -11.48
CA LYS A 370 -38.81 -14.17 -10.27
C LYS A 370 -40.21 -13.60 -10.52
N PHE A 371 -40.43 -12.96 -11.67
CA PHE A 371 -41.73 -12.45 -12.06
C PHE A 371 -42.78 -13.56 -12.22
N LEU A 372 -42.45 -14.64 -12.93
CA LEU A 372 -43.34 -15.79 -13.10
C LEU A 372 -43.61 -16.52 -11.79
N ALA A 373 -42.66 -16.58 -10.86
CA ALA A 373 -42.86 -17.13 -9.52
C ALA A 373 -43.85 -16.28 -8.71
N ILE A 374 -43.78 -14.94 -8.82
CA ILE A 374 -44.79 -14.04 -8.24
C ILE A 374 -46.17 -14.29 -8.87
N LEU A 375 -46.26 -14.35 -10.20
CA LEU A 375 -47.54 -14.63 -10.88
C LEU A 375 -48.12 -16.01 -10.50
N ASN A 376 -47.28 -17.03 -10.46
CA ASN A 376 -47.69 -18.38 -10.08
C ASN A 376 -48.13 -18.44 -8.61
N SER A 377 -47.50 -17.67 -7.71
CA SER A 377 -47.92 -17.55 -6.31
C SER A 377 -49.34 -16.96 -6.19
N VAL A 378 -49.70 -16.00 -7.05
CA VAL A 378 -51.05 -15.42 -7.10
C VAL A 378 -52.05 -16.45 -7.66
N THR A 379 -51.69 -17.18 -8.70
CA THR A 379 -52.59 -18.21 -9.27
C THR A 379 -52.77 -19.44 -8.37
N ALA A 380 -51.76 -19.81 -7.58
CA ALA A 380 -51.87 -20.88 -6.58
C ALA A 380 -52.90 -20.52 -5.50
N SER A 381 -52.90 -19.28 -5.02
CA SER A 381 -53.92 -18.78 -4.08
C SER A 381 -55.35 -18.84 -4.64
N THR A 382 -55.54 -18.68 -5.96
CA THR A 382 -56.87 -18.80 -6.58
C THR A 382 -57.33 -20.25 -6.76
N ARG A 383 -56.40 -21.20 -6.96
CA ARG A 383 -56.72 -22.64 -7.01
C ARG A 383 -57.11 -23.20 -5.65
N ASP A 384 -56.48 -22.72 -4.58
CA ASP A 384 -56.82 -23.11 -3.20
C ASP A 384 -58.20 -22.58 -2.76
N ILE A 385 -58.62 -21.42 -3.27
CA ILE A 385 -59.99 -20.90 -3.04
C ILE A 385 -61.03 -21.71 -3.83
N ALA A 386 -60.72 -22.11 -5.06
CA ALA A 386 -61.61 -22.95 -5.87
C ALA A 386 -61.77 -24.36 -5.31
N SER A 387 -60.68 -24.98 -4.83
CA SER A 387 -60.75 -26.30 -4.17
C SER A 387 -61.46 -26.25 -2.81
N THR A 388 -61.35 -25.13 -2.09
CA THR A 388 -62.10 -24.92 -0.84
C THR A 388 -63.59 -24.68 -1.11
N HIS A 389 -63.99 -24.02 -2.20
CA HIS A 389 -65.40 -23.88 -2.57
C HIS A 389 -66.06 -25.25 -2.87
N ASP A 390 -65.37 -26.13 -3.59
CA ASP A 390 -65.92 -27.44 -3.96
C ASP A 390 -65.96 -28.43 -2.78
N ALA A 391 -65.05 -28.32 -1.81
CA ALA A 391 -65.06 -29.13 -0.59
C ALA A 391 -66.21 -28.80 0.39
N TRP A 392 -66.94 -27.70 0.21
CA TRP A 392 -68.13 -27.33 1.00
C TRP A 392 -69.45 -27.74 0.34
N ARG A 393 -69.41 -28.40 -0.82
CA ARG A 393 -70.58 -28.82 -1.60
C ARG A 393 -70.88 -30.32 -1.56
N ASP A 394 -69.98 -31.11 -1.01
CA ASP A 394 -70.19 -32.50 -0.58
C ASP A 394 -70.46 -32.54 0.94
#